data_AF-B5W2J4-F1
#
_entry.id   AF-B5W2J4-F1
#
_cell.length_a   1.000
_cell.length_b   1.000
_cell.length_c   1.000
_cell.angle_alpha   90.00
_cell.angle_beta   90.00
_cell.angle_gamma   90.00
#
_symmetry.space_group_name_H-M   'P 1'
#
loop_
_entity.id
_entity.type
_entity.pdbx_description
1 polymer ?
#
loop_
_entity_poly.entity_id
_entity_poly.type
_entity_poly.pdbx_seq_one_letter_code
_entity_poly.pdbx_strand_id
1 'polypeptide(L)'
;MPSLADTKIYSWNAPTPGGTGTMTVAARLSNRYDGIAEDLGMTAHTDASQVTAQMVKANQAVKEGLLMKMRINYRKGNKYFGADIYVPTNKVSDAIQKLHGKAWDGTGRITSCRDRIRADFR
;
A
#
# COMPACT_ATOMS: atom_id res chain seq x y z
N MET A 1 -1.95 -5.80 16.94
CA MET A 1 -0.93 -5.47 15.90
C MET A 1 -0.58 -6.77 15.19
N PRO A 2 -0.38 -6.80 13.86
CA PRO A 2 0.21 -7.97 13.20
C PRO A 2 1.56 -8.29 13.88
N SER A 3 1.91 -9.56 13.98
CA SER A 3 3.23 -9.96 14.47
C SER A 3 4.32 -9.33 13.59
N LEU A 4 5.51 -9.06 14.12
CA LEU A 4 6.62 -8.56 13.31
C LEU A 4 6.94 -9.50 12.13
N ALA A 5 6.68 -10.81 12.29
CA ALA A 5 6.87 -11.83 11.26
C ALA A 5 5.95 -11.64 10.04
N ASP A 6 4.79 -11.01 10.22
CA ASP A 6 3.80 -10.79 9.14
C ASP A 6 3.94 -9.40 8.49
N THR A 7 5.05 -8.71 8.71
CA THR A 7 5.29 -7.35 8.23
C THR A 7 6.63 -7.19 7.53
N LYS A 8 6.67 -6.32 6.52
CA LYS A 8 7.88 -5.90 5.82
C LYS A 8 7.91 -4.38 5.70
N ILE A 9 9.08 -3.82 5.44
CA ILE A 9 9.20 -2.40 5.12
C ILE A 9 9.00 -2.24 3.62
N TYR A 10 8.14 -1.31 3.24
CA TYR A 10 7.93 -0.94 1.84
C TYR A 10 8.28 0.53 1.69
N SER A 11 9.14 0.86 0.72
CA SER A 11 9.46 2.24 0.36
C SER A 11 8.81 2.64 -0.94
N TRP A 12 8.49 3.91 -1.10
CA TRP A 12 7.98 4.47 -2.35
C TRP A 12 8.42 5.92 -2.50
N ASN A 13 8.34 6.42 -3.73
CA ASN A 13 8.53 7.83 -4.02
C ASN A 13 7.21 8.57 -3.84
N ALA A 14 7.22 9.58 -2.97
CA ALA A 14 6.10 10.47 -2.72
C ALA A 14 6.48 11.90 -3.14
N PRO A 15 5.50 12.72 -3.56
CA PRO A 15 5.76 14.15 -3.79
C PRO A 15 6.16 14.82 -2.47
N THR A 16 7.15 15.71 -2.52
CA THR A 16 7.57 16.50 -1.36
C THR A 16 6.45 17.45 -0.95
N PRO A 17 6.04 17.50 0.34
CA PRO A 17 5.04 18.45 0.80
C PRO A 17 5.42 19.89 0.45
N GLY A 18 4.55 20.60 -0.29
CA GLY A 18 4.75 22.01 -0.63
C GLY A 18 5.83 22.31 -1.67
N GLY A 19 6.35 21.31 -2.39
CA GLY A 19 7.40 21.50 -3.41
C GLY A 19 7.17 20.69 -4.69
N THR A 20 8.11 20.81 -5.64
CA THR A 20 8.08 20.13 -6.94
C THR A 20 8.96 18.87 -7.00
N GLY A 21 9.57 18.49 -5.87
CA GLY A 21 10.45 17.33 -5.76
C GLY A 21 9.74 16.03 -5.38
N THR A 22 10.50 14.94 -5.42
CA THR A 22 10.10 13.65 -4.84
C THR A 22 10.99 13.31 -3.65
N MET A 23 10.39 12.77 -2.60
CA MET A 23 11.07 12.19 -1.46
C MET A 23 10.82 10.68 -1.42
N THR A 24 11.80 9.91 -0.94
CA THR A 24 11.60 8.48 -0.68
C THR A 24 11.14 8.32 0.76
N VAL A 25 9.97 7.71 0.93
CA VAL A 25 9.36 7.42 2.23
C VAL A 25 9.20 5.91 2.37
N ALA A 26 9.17 5.42 3.60
CA ALA A 26 8.99 4.01 3.87
C ALA A 26 8.08 3.77 5.07
N ALA A 27 7.31 2.68 5.01
CA ALA A 27 6.43 2.27 6.09
C ALA A 27 6.44 0.76 6.24
N ARG A 28 6.26 0.30 7.49
CA ARG A 28 6.08 -1.12 7.77
C ARG A 28 4.62 -1.51 7.52
N LEU A 29 4.38 -2.38 6.54
CA LEU A 29 3.07 -2.89 6.15
C LEU A 29 3.04 -4.42 6.25
N SER A 30 1.86 -5.03 6.07
CA SER A 30 1.74 -6.49 6.05
C SER A 30 2.53 -7.08 4.87
N ASN A 31 3.21 -8.21 5.08
CA ASN A 31 3.90 -8.96 4.02
C ASN A 31 2.96 -9.41 2.87
N ARG A 32 1.64 -9.36 3.06
CA ARG A 32 0.64 -9.63 2.01
C ARG A 32 0.75 -8.71 0.79
N TYR A 33 1.45 -7.58 0.93
CA TYR A 33 1.72 -6.64 -0.16
C TYR A 33 2.71 -7.18 -1.18
N ASP A 34 3.47 -8.24 -0.89
CA ASP A 34 4.49 -8.77 -1.81
C ASP A 34 3.95 -9.04 -3.23
N GLY A 35 2.70 -9.49 -3.35
CA GLY A 35 2.07 -9.75 -4.64
C GLY A 35 1.55 -8.53 -5.40
N ILE A 36 1.58 -7.34 -4.79
CA ILE A 36 1.04 -6.08 -5.34
C ILE A 36 1.97 -4.87 -5.20
N ALA A 37 3.07 -4.98 -4.44
CA ALA A 37 3.91 -3.85 -4.07
C ALA A 37 4.50 -3.14 -5.30
N GLU A 38 5.03 -3.90 -6.26
CA GLU A 38 5.61 -3.35 -7.49
C GLU A 38 4.57 -2.58 -8.32
N ASP A 39 3.36 -3.13 -8.47
CA ASP A 39 2.24 -2.46 -9.16
C ASP A 39 1.82 -1.16 -8.45
N LEU A 40 2.00 -1.10 -7.13
CA LEU A 40 1.79 0.10 -6.32
C LEU A 40 2.97 1.08 -6.34
N GLY A 41 4.05 0.78 -7.08
CA GLY A 41 5.27 1.58 -7.08
C GLY A 41 6.04 1.53 -5.75
N MET A 42 5.86 0.45 -4.98
CA MET A 42 6.56 0.20 -3.73
C MET A 42 7.69 -0.82 -3.93
N THR A 43 8.80 -0.61 -3.23
CA THR A 43 9.91 -1.56 -3.13
C THR A 43 9.87 -2.23 -1.76
N ALA A 44 9.85 -3.56 -1.72
CA ALA A 44 9.89 -4.32 -0.48
C ALA A 44 11.33 -4.48 0.02
N HIS A 45 11.52 -4.30 1.33
CA HIS A 45 12.81 -4.43 2.00
C HIS A 45 12.75 -5.54 3.05
N THR A 46 13.76 -6.40 3.03
CA THR A 46 13.93 -7.48 4.01
C THR A 46 14.62 -7.00 5.29
N ASP A 47 15.41 -5.93 5.20
CA ASP A 47 16.12 -5.32 6.32
C ASP A 47 15.89 -3.80 6.35
N ALA A 48 15.74 -3.24 7.55
CA ALA A 48 15.62 -1.81 7.78
C ALA A 48 16.93 -1.05 7.48
N SER A 49 18.08 -1.70 7.62
CA SER A 49 19.39 -1.09 7.35
C SER A 49 19.58 -0.66 5.88
N GLN A 50 18.83 -1.27 4.96
CA GLN A 50 18.88 -1.02 3.52
C GLN A 50 17.95 0.11 3.07
N VAL A 51 17.18 0.68 3.99
CA VAL A 51 16.14 1.66 3.68
C VAL A 51 16.72 3.07 3.75
N THR A 52 17.13 3.62 2.61
CA THR A 52 17.51 5.04 2.47
C THR A 52 16.26 5.90 2.24
N ALA A 53 15.33 5.91 3.21
CA ALA A 53 14.05 6.60 3.11
C ALA A 53 13.57 7.09 4.48
N GLN A 54 12.73 8.13 4.50
CA GLN A 54 12.10 8.59 5.75
C GLN A 54 11.09 7.54 6.22
N MET A 55 11.37 6.90 7.36
CA MET A 55 10.46 5.94 7.98
C MET A 55 9.27 6.66 8.63
N VAL A 56 8.07 6.34 8.18
CA VAL A 56 6.81 6.88 8.70
C VAL A 56 5.86 5.76 9.11
N LYS A 57 5.08 5.99 10.17
CA LYS A 57 3.99 5.07 10.53
C LYS A 57 2.91 5.14 9.45
N ALA A 58 2.31 4.02 9.06
CA ALA A 58 1.30 4.00 8.00
C ALA A 58 0.13 4.99 8.26
N ASN A 59 -0.37 5.07 9.50
CA ASN A 59 -1.42 6.05 9.84
C ASN A 59 -0.92 7.51 9.78
N GLN A 60 0.36 7.76 10.06
CA GLN A 60 0.95 9.09 9.92
C GLN A 60 1.08 9.46 8.44
N ALA A 61 1.56 8.52 7.61
CA ALA A 61 1.63 8.70 6.16
C ALA A 61 0.25 8.97 5.53
N VAL A 62 -0.82 8.40 6.07
CA VAL A 62 -2.19 8.75 5.65
C VAL A 62 -2.56 10.17 6.04
N LYS A 63 -2.26 10.61 7.27
CA LYS A 63 -2.53 11.99 7.71
C LYS A 63 -1.75 13.02 6.89
N GLU A 64 -0.54 12.68 6.47
CA GLU A 64 0.34 13.53 5.66
C GLU A 64 0.02 13.46 4.15
N GLY A 65 -0.98 12.67 3.73
CA GLY A 65 -1.37 12.56 2.32
C GLY A 65 -0.40 11.77 1.44
N LEU A 66 0.51 10.99 2.05
CA LEU A 66 1.47 10.13 1.36
C LEU A 66 0.88 8.76 0.99
N LEU A 67 -0.08 8.28 1.79
CA LEU A 67 -0.84 7.05 1.57
C LEU A 67 -2.35 7.32 1.61
N MET A 68 -3.11 6.54 0.88
CA MET A 68 -4.57 6.52 0.90
C MET A 68 -5.07 5.12 1.27
N LYS A 69 -6.16 5.06 2.04
CA LYS A 69 -6.83 3.77 2.31
C LYS A 69 -7.76 3.42 1.15
N MET A 70 -7.54 2.27 0.53
CA MET A 70 -8.36 1.73 -0.55
C MET A 70 -8.92 0.36 -0.16
N ARG A 71 -10.16 0.05 -0.57
CA ARG A 71 -10.76 -1.27 -0.35
C ARG A 71 -10.45 -2.17 -1.54
N ILE A 72 -9.89 -3.34 -1.30
CA ILE A 72 -9.84 -4.44 -2.27
C ILE A 72 -10.82 -5.52 -1.86
N ASN A 73 -11.45 -6.15 -2.85
CA ASN A 73 -12.14 -7.42 -2.69
C ASN A 73 -11.31 -8.50 -3.38
N TYR A 74 -11.24 -9.67 -2.76
CA TYR A 74 -10.47 -10.79 -3.29
C TYR A 74 -11.20 -12.11 -3.05
N ARG A 75 -10.91 -13.09 -3.91
CA ARG A 75 -11.44 -14.44 -3.81
C ARG A 75 -10.33 -15.38 -3.36
N LYS A 76 -10.61 -16.24 -2.39
CA LYS A 76 -9.73 -17.32 -1.94
C LYS A 76 -10.53 -18.61 -1.87
N GLY A 77 -10.20 -19.54 -2.76
CA GLY A 77 -11.06 -20.70 -3.04
C GLY A 77 -12.45 -20.26 -3.52
N ASN A 78 -13.51 -20.73 -2.86
CA ASN A 78 -14.90 -20.37 -3.17
C ASN A 78 -15.48 -19.24 -2.32
N LYS A 79 -14.64 -18.56 -1.53
CA LYS A 79 -15.08 -17.50 -0.62
C LYS A 79 -14.60 -16.12 -1.09
N TYR A 80 -15.45 -15.12 -0.87
CA TYR A 80 -15.16 -13.70 -1.12
C TYR A 80 -14.80 -12.99 0.18
N PHE A 81 -13.81 -12.12 0.10
CA PHE A 81 -13.29 -11.36 1.22
C PHE A 81 -13.04 -9.91 0.79
N GLY A 82 -12.98 -9.01 1.77
CA GLY A 82 -12.55 -7.63 1.56
C GLY A 82 -11.46 -7.23 2.54
N ALA A 83 -10.49 -6.46 2.08
CA ALA A 83 -9.40 -5.92 2.88
C ALA A 83 -9.20 -4.43 2.58
N ASP A 84 -8.81 -3.67 3.60
CA ASP A 84 -8.38 -2.29 3.41
C ASP A 84 -6.85 -2.28 3.28
N ILE A 85 -6.36 -1.63 2.22
CA ILE A 85 -4.95 -1.48 1.91
C ILE A 85 -4.56 -0.01 1.87
N TYR A 86 -3.26 0.27 1.99
CA TYR A 86 -2.64 1.57 1.89
C TYR A 86 -1.96 1.67 0.53
N VAL A 87 -2.27 2.71 -0.22
CA VAL A 87 -1.79 2.93 -1.59
C VAL A 87 -1.12 4.30 -1.65
N PRO A 88 0.04 4.46 -2.30
CA PRO A 88 0.59 5.79 -2.54
C PRO A 88 -0.44 6.64 -3.29
N THR A 89 -0.68 7.86 -2.83
CA THR A 89 -1.76 8.72 -3.36
C THR A 89 -1.65 8.94 -4.87
N ASN A 90 -0.42 9.05 -5.39
CA ASN A 90 -0.11 9.16 -6.82
C ASN A 90 -0.27 7.85 -7.62
N LYS A 91 -0.61 6.73 -6.97
CA LYS A 91 -0.75 5.39 -7.59
C LYS A 91 -2.17 4.83 -7.45
N VAL A 92 -3.13 5.57 -6.92
CA VAL A 92 -4.51 5.09 -6.71
C VAL A 92 -5.19 4.70 -8.02
N SER A 93 -5.15 5.55 -9.05
CA SER A 93 -5.74 5.24 -10.37
C SER A 93 -5.09 4.02 -11.02
N ASP A 94 -3.76 3.93 -10.96
CA ASP A 94 -3.00 2.78 -11.43
C ASP A 94 -3.40 1.50 -10.68
N ALA A 95 -3.54 1.58 -9.36
CA ALA A 95 -3.91 0.45 -8.51
C ALA A 95 -5.31 -0.08 -8.84
N ILE A 96 -6.27 0.81 -9.13
CA ILE A 96 -7.63 0.40 -9.51
C ILE A 96 -7.61 -0.41 -10.81
N GLN A 97 -6.77 -0.03 -11.77
CA GLN A 97 -6.68 -0.69 -13.08
C GLN A 97 -5.82 -1.96 -13.05
N LYS A 98 -4.68 -1.93 -12.34
CA LYS A 98 -3.64 -2.95 -12.43
C LYS A 98 -3.76 -4.07 -11.39
N LEU A 99 -4.40 -3.82 -10.25
CA LEU A 99 -4.47 -4.83 -9.19
C LEU A 99 -5.48 -5.94 -9.47
N HIS A 100 -6.40 -5.77 -10.42
CA HIS A 100 -7.35 -6.82 -10.77
C HIS A 100 -6.61 -8.10 -11.23
N GLY A 101 -6.97 -9.24 -10.63
CA GLY A 101 -6.36 -10.54 -10.92
C GLY A 101 -5.02 -10.82 -10.24
N LYS A 102 -4.43 -9.82 -9.55
CA LYS A 102 -3.16 -9.95 -8.82
C LYS A 102 -3.32 -10.75 -7.53
N ALA A 103 -2.22 -11.34 -7.09
CA ALA A 103 -2.19 -12.15 -5.88
C ALA A 103 -2.27 -11.26 -4.63
N TRP A 104 -3.11 -11.65 -3.68
CA TRP A 104 -3.23 -11.04 -2.36
C TRP A 104 -3.19 -12.13 -1.31
N ASP A 105 -2.46 -11.93 -0.21
CA ASP A 105 -2.29 -12.93 0.86
C ASP A 105 -1.59 -14.25 0.47
N GLY A 106 -0.98 -14.30 -0.73
CA GLY A 106 -0.30 -15.47 -1.27
C GLY A 106 -1.24 -16.47 -1.97
N THR A 107 -2.53 -16.49 -1.64
CA THR A 107 -3.49 -17.45 -2.21
C THR A 107 -4.77 -16.81 -2.74
N GLY A 108 -5.11 -15.61 -2.26
CA GLY A 108 -6.22 -14.82 -2.77
C GLY A 108 -5.90 -14.16 -4.11
N ARG A 109 -6.92 -13.93 -4.94
CA ARG A 109 -6.81 -13.09 -6.14
C ARG A 109 -7.76 -11.91 -6.02
N ILE A 110 -7.25 -10.71 -6.26
CA ILE A 110 -8.04 -9.48 -6.22
C ILE A 110 -9.08 -9.52 -7.35
N THR A 111 -10.34 -9.30 -7.00
CA THR A 111 -11.48 -9.30 -7.93
C THR A 111 -12.03 -7.90 -8.18
N SER A 112 -11.78 -6.95 -7.29
CA SER A 112 -12.07 -5.54 -7.54
C SER A 112 -11.34 -4.63 -6.56
N CYS A 113 -11.06 -3.42 -7.01
CA CYS A 113 -10.55 -2.33 -6.19
C CYS A 113 -11.62 -1.24 -6.19
N ARG A 114 -11.96 -0.72 -5.01
CA ARG A 114 -12.85 0.44 -4.88
C ARG A 114 -12.11 1.52 -4.14
N ASP A 115 -12.03 2.67 -4.76
CA ASP A 115 -11.61 3.86 -4.07
C ASP A 115 -12.59 4.13 -2.91
N ARG A 116 -12.04 4.32 -1.72
CA ARG A 116 -12.80 4.97 -0.66
C ARG A 116 -12.41 6.44 -0.72
N ILE A 117 -12.84 7.17 -1.75
CA ILE A 117 -12.92 8.64 -1.65
C ILE A 117 -14.05 8.95 -0.66
N ARG A 118 -13.84 8.64 0.63
CA ARG A 118 -14.32 9.49 1.69
C ARG A 118 -13.16 10.41 2.00
N ALA A 119 -13.06 11.43 1.16
CA ALA A 119 -12.44 12.68 1.56
C ALA A 119 -13.27 13.23 2.73
N ASP A 120 -13.08 12.69 3.95
CA ASP A 120 -13.41 13.41 5.18
C ASP A 120 -12.29 14.42 5.39
N PHE A 121 -12.28 15.47 4.59
CA PHE A 121 -11.69 16.75 4.98
C PHE A 121 -12.73 17.42 5.88
N ARG A 122 -12.70 17.10 7.17
CA ARG A 122 -13.34 17.87 8.23
C ARG A 122 -12.33 18.19 9.29
#